data_AF-A0A8T3NCN5-F1
#
_entry.id   AF-A0A8T3NCN5-F1
#
_cell.length_a   1.000
_cell.length_b   1.000
_cell.length_c   1.000
_cell.angle_alpha   90.00
_cell.angle_beta   90.00
_cell.angle_gamma   90.00
#
_symmetry.space_group_name_H-M   'P 1'
#
loop_
_entity.id
_entity.type
_entity.pdbx_description
1 polymer ?
#
loop_
_entity_poly.entity_id
_entity_poly.type
_entity_poly.pdbx_seq_one_letter_code
_entity_poly.pdbx_strand_id
1 'polypeptide(L)'
;MQAAAPFEPNPLVPTLVYGLASSSDWERLLSTLRLALPATHAVWLLPPDGPPTRAPLHELGAERCNIEALFVPAVALEAAERSLQGLRHLVHRLRAPGGCPWDRAQSPESLVPFVLEEAYEVVDAIRHDGPAERAEELGDLLLQVFLQAEIAEEAGDFNLNDVVAQISAKLIRRHPHVFGDVVVASADEVERNWERLKGAEKTGRTSVLDGVPRSLPALTAAREIQRRLKKVGFDWPDRQGVEAKLTEELAELRQAQSLSEASEELGDVLFILTRLGLDLGADAEEALRETNARVTTRFRYVEERVRDRGNDLRELPLPDLLALWDEAKSAER
;
A
#
# COMPACT_ATOMS: atom_id res chain seq x y z
N MET A 1 22.73 21.09 8.06
CA MET A 1 21.99 22.18 7.39
C MET A 1 20.64 21.58 7.00
N GLN A 2 19.58 21.82 7.78
CA GLN A 2 18.24 21.32 7.43
C GLN A 2 17.83 22.02 6.15
N ALA A 3 17.68 21.28 5.05
CA ALA A 3 16.97 21.79 3.89
C ALA A 3 15.58 22.18 4.39
N ALA A 4 15.26 23.48 4.37
CA ALA A 4 13.90 23.93 4.62
C ALA A 4 13.00 23.15 3.65
N ALA A 5 11.92 22.55 4.17
CA ALA A 5 10.98 21.81 3.35
C ALA A 5 10.53 22.69 2.17
N PRO A 6 10.42 22.14 0.94
CA PRO A 6 9.98 22.92 -0.19
C PRO A 6 8.60 23.53 0.10
N PHE A 7 8.43 24.80 -0.24
CA PHE A 7 7.12 25.46 -0.23
C PHE A 7 6.22 24.75 -1.25
N GLU A 8 5.26 23.95 -0.79
CA GLU A 8 4.31 23.24 -1.65
C GLU A 8 2.99 24.03 -1.74
N PRO A 9 2.76 24.76 -2.85
CA PRO A 9 1.55 25.56 -2.98
C PRO A 9 0.33 24.66 -3.16
N ASN A 10 -0.73 24.95 -2.42
CA ASN A 10 -2.05 24.42 -2.74
C ASN A 10 -2.48 25.01 -4.10
N PRO A 11 -2.60 24.20 -5.17
CA PRO A 11 -2.83 24.73 -6.50
C PRO A 11 -4.24 25.34 -6.65
N LEU A 12 -5.15 25.07 -5.71
CA LEU A 12 -6.50 25.63 -5.68
C LEU A 12 -6.56 27.02 -5.01
N VAL A 13 -5.45 27.51 -4.43
CA VAL A 13 -5.40 28.79 -3.73
C VAL A 13 -4.46 29.76 -4.45
N PRO A 14 -4.94 30.94 -4.87
CA PRO A 14 -4.07 31.94 -5.47
C PRO A 14 -3.02 32.37 -4.45
N THR A 15 -1.75 32.31 -4.83
CA THR A 15 -0.61 32.49 -3.94
C THR A 15 0.26 33.63 -4.44
N LEU A 16 0.59 34.58 -3.57
CA LEU A 16 1.64 35.57 -3.80
C LEU A 16 2.91 35.15 -3.05
N VAL A 17 3.98 34.86 -3.80
CA VAL A 17 5.29 34.51 -3.26
C VAL A 17 6.19 35.73 -3.38
N TYR A 18 6.73 36.21 -2.26
CA TYR A 18 7.63 37.37 -2.21
C TYR A 18 8.89 37.01 -1.41
N GLY A 19 9.91 37.87 -1.45
CA GLY A 19 11.14 37.65 -0.69
C GLY A 19 12.08 36.60 -1.31
N LEU A 20 12.02 36.42 -2.63
CA LEU A 20 12.92 35.55 -3.38
C LEU A 20 14.32 36.15 -3.44
N ALA A 21 15.09 36.03 -2.35
CA ALA A 21 16.34 36.77 -2.16
C ALA A 21 17.51 36.21 -3.00
N SER A 22 17.53 34.91 -3.28
CA SER A 22 18.62 34.23 -3.99
C SER A 22 18.16 33.45 -5.22
N SER A 23 19.08 33.20 -6.16
CA SER A 23 18.83 32.28 -7.29
C SER A 23 18.45 30.87 -6.80
N SER A 24 18.99 30.45 -5.65
CA SER A 24 18.66 29.15 -5.07
C SER A 24 17.22 29.06 -4.55
N ASP A 25 16.62 30.17 -4.09
CA ASP A 25 15.21 30.20 -3.68
C ASP A 25 14.29 30.18 -4.90
N TRP A 26 14.71 30.83 -5.99
CA TRP A 26 14.03 30.78 -7.28
C TRP A 26 14.00 29.36 -7.86
N GLU A 27 15.15 28.69 -7.91
CA GLU A 27 15.25 27.31 -8.39
C GLU A 27 14.37 26.36 -7.56
N ARG A 28 14.43 26.46 -6.22
CA ARG A 28 13.58 25.66 -5.32
C ARG A 28 12.09 25.91 -5.54
N LEU A 29 11.70 27.18 -5.69
CA LEU A 29 10.31 27.54 -5.98
C LEU A 29 9.85 26.94 -7.32
N LEU A 30 10.62 27.13 -8.38
CA LEU A 30 10.29 26.59 -9.70
C LEU A 30 10.19 25.07 -9.70
N SER A 31 11.12 24.37 -9.03
CA SER A 31 11.06 22.93 -8.85
C SER A 31 9.76 22.52 -8.17
N THR A 32 9.33 23.23 -7.12
CA THR A 32 8.12 22.88 -6.39
C THR A 32 6.85 23.19 -7.19
N LEU A 33 6.81 24.33 -7.88
CA LEU A 33 5.68 24.67 -8.77
C LEU A 33 5.54 23.65 -9.90
N ARG A 34 6.64 23.16 -10.48
CA ARG A 34 6.62 22.15 -11.55
C ARG A 34 6.19 20.76 -11.09
N LEU A 35 6.34 20.46 -9.81
CA LEU A 35 5.81 19.25 -9.21
C LEU A 35 4.28 19.35 -9.05
N ALA A 36 3.79 20.48 -8.56
CA ALA A 36 2.38 20.66 -8.19
C ALA A 36 1.46 21.15 -9.33
N LEU A 37 2.00 21.79 -10.36
CA LEU A 37 1.21 22.48 -11.40
C LEU A 37 1.52 21.97 -12.81
N PRO A 38 0.56 22.08 -13.75
CA PRO A 38 0.81 21.79 -15.16
C PRO A 38 1.94 22.65 -15.75
N ALA A 39 2.73 22.10 -16.67
CA ALA A 39 3.82 22.83 -17.33
C ALA A 39 3.33 24.08 -18.10
N THR A 40 2.08 24.06 -18.57
CA THR A 40 1.41 25.16 -19.27
C THR A 40 0.78 26.19 -18.32
N HIS A 41 0.77 25.95 -17.01
CA HIS A 41 0.18 26.87 -16.04
C HIS A 41 0.89 28.21 -16.09
N ALA A 42 0.11 29.29 -16.19
CA ALA A 42 0.65 30.62 -16.35
C ALA A 42 0.73 31.35 -15.01
N VAL A 43 1.92 31.85 -14.70
CA VAL A 43 2.20 32.64 -13.51
C VAL A 43 2.45 34.10 -13.88
N TRP A 44 2.28 34.97 -12.91
CA TRP A 44 2.54 36.40 -13.06
C TRP A 44 3.85 36.77 -12.36
N LEU A 45 4.75 37.37 -13.12
CA LEU A 45 6.03 37.89 -12.68
C LEU A 45 5.84 39.38 -12.36
N LEU A 46 6.06 39.75 -11.10
CA LEU A 46 5.91 41.12 -10.63
C LEU A 46 7.32 41.72 -10.46
N PRO A 47 7.80 42.55 -11.40
CA PRO A 47 9.06 43.26 -11.24
C PRO A 47 8.95 44.33 -10.14
N PRO A 48 10.09 44.78 -9.55
CA PRO A 48 10.09 45.88 -8.59
C PRO A 48 9.60 47.19 -9.24
N ASP A 49 9.94 47.39 -10.51
CA ASP A 49 9.51 48.53 -11.31
C ASP A 49 8.92 48.04 -12.63
N GLY A 50 7.71 48.53 -12.97
CA GLY A 50 7.04 48.23 -14.23
C GLY A 50 5.82 47.30 -14.11
N PRO A 51 5.15 47.00 -15.24
CA PRO A 51 3.93 46.20 -15.23
C PRO A 51 4.22 44.71 -15.00
N PRO A 52 3.30 43.97 -14.35
CA PRO A 52 3.37 42.52 -14.27
C PRO A 52 3.37 41.88 -15.66
N THR A 53 4.17 40.84 -15.83
CA THR A 53 4.18 40.01 -17.05
C THR A 53 3.66 38.61 -16.73
N ARG A 54 3.13 37.92 -17.74
CA ARG A 54 2.59 36.57 -17.60
C ARG A 54 3.41 35.61 -18.46
N ALA A 55 3.83 34.49 -17.88
CA ALA A 55 4.55 33.44 -18.61
C ALA A 55 4.13 32.06 -18.09
N PRO A 56 4.12 31.02 -18.94
CA PRO A 56 3.90 29.65 -18.51
C PRO A 56 5.12 29.08 -17.77
N LEU A 57 4.89 28.15 -16.83
CA LEU A 57 5.94 27.59 -15.97
C LEU A 57 7.10 26.92 -16.73
N HIS A 58 6.83 26.32 -17.89
CA HIS A 58 7.87 25.70 -18.71
C HIS A 58 8.82 26.70 -19.38
N GLU A 59 8.42 27.96 -19.56
CA GLU A 59 9.26 29.02 -20.13
C GLU A 59 10.20 29.66 -19.09
N LEU A 60 10.00 29.41 -17.80
CA LEU A 60 10.81 30.01 -16.74
C LEU A 60 12.14 29.28 -16.56
N GLY A 61 13.26 29.92 -16.89
CA GLY A 61 14.60 29.36 -16.74
C GLY A 61 15.09 29.27 -15.28
N ALA A 62 16.21 28.57 -15.08
CA ALA A 62 16.93 28.53 -13.79
C ALA A 62 17.53 29.89 -13.42
N GLU A 63 17.80 30.74 -14.41
CA GLU A 63 18.22 32.11 -14.19
C GLU A 63 17.07 32.93 -13.59
N ARG A 64 17.35 33.61 -12.48
CA ARG A 64 16.37 34.43 -11.78
C ARG A 64 15.94 35.61 -12.65
N CYS A 65 14.63 35.73 -12.90
CA CYS A 65 14.04 36.94 -13.47
C CYS A 65 14.12 38.10 -12.45
N ASN A 66 14.27 39.35 -12.92
CA ASN A 66 14.24 40.53 -12.05
C ASN A 66 12.82 40.78 -11.50
N ILE A 67 12.41 39.99 -10.51
CA ILE A 67 11.10 40.03 -9.88
C ILE A 67 11.22 40.25 -8.38
N GLU A 68 10.27 41.02 -7.85
CA GLU A 68 10.03 41.21 -6.42
C GLU A 68 9.07 40.15 -5.87
N ALA A 69 8.08 39.76 -6.67
CA ALA A 69 7.12 38.74 -6.33
C ALA A 69 6.69 37.89 -7.54
N LEU A 70 6.19 36.70 -7.24
CA LEU A 70 5.54 35.80 -8.18
C LEU A 70 4.10 35.57 -7.71
N PHE A 71 3.12 35.93 -8.53
CA PHE A 71 1.73 35.57 -8.27
C PHE A 71 1.38 34.30 -9.07
N VAL A 72 0.98 33.26 -8.34
CA VAL A 72 0.58 31.96 -8.87
C VAL A 72 -0.94 31.90 -8.77
N PRO A 73 -1.67 32.03 -9.90
CA PRO A 73 -3.12 31.87 -9.90
C PRO A 73 -3.52 30.45 -9.49
N ALA A 74 -4.70 30.31 -8.92
CA ALA A 74 -5.30 29.00 -8.73
C ALA A 74 -5.53 28.32 -10.09
N VAL A 75 -5.37 27.01 -10.15
CA VAL A 75 -5.82 26.19 -11.28
C VAL A 75 -7.31 25.92 -11.17
N ALA A 76 -7.95 25.67 -12.30
CA ALA A 76 -9.26 25.02 -12.29
C ALA A 76 -9.13 23.66 -11.59
N LEU A 77 -10.18 23.24 -10.90
CA LEU A 77 -10.20 21.98 -10.16
C LEU A 77 -9.76 20.80 -11.02
N GLU A 78 -10.30 20.74 -12.23
CA GLU A 78 -10.07 19.69 -13.21
C GLU A 78 -8.61 19.67 -13.70
N ALA A 79 -7.85 20.75 -13.46
CA ALA A 79 -6.44 20.85 -13.77
C ALA A 79 -5.53 20.69 -12.53
N ALA A 80 -6.10 20.43 -11.35
CA ALA A 80 -5.38 20.21 -10.08
C ALA A 80 -4.97 18.74 -9.85
N GLU A 81 -4.88 17.95 -10.92
CA GLU A 81 -4.69 16.49 -10.93
C GLU A 81 -3.40 16.03 -10.22
N ARG A 82 -2.43 16.93 -10.05
CA ARG A 82 -1.10 16.63 -9.48
C ARG A 82 -0.96 16.99 -8.00
N SER A 83 -2.08 17.14 -7.28
CA SER A 83 -2.06 17.56 -5.87
C SER A 83 -3.02 16.76 -4.99
N LEU A 84 -2.63 16.58 -3.73
CA LEU A 84 -3.49 15.93 -2.73
C LEU A 84 -4.77 16.74 -2.47
N GLN A 85 -4.70 18.07 -2.56
CA GLN A 85 -5.88 18.93 -2.40
C GLN A 85 -6.83 18.80 -3.59
N GLY A 86 -6.30 18.67 -4.81
CA GLY A 86 -7.08 18.35 -6.00
C GLY A 86 -7.80 17.02 -5.86
N LEU A 87 -7.08 15.95 -5.48
CA LEU A 87 -7.66 14.63 -5.23
C LEU A 87 -8.76 14.68 -4.15
N ARG A 88 -8.51 15.36 -3.03
CA ARG A 88 -9.52 15.56 -1.97
C ARG A 88 -10.79 16.16 -2.53
N HIS A 89 -10.67 17.21 -3.32
CA HIS A 89 -11.83 17.87 -3.90
C HIS A 89 -12.54 16.99 -4.95
N LEU A 90 -11.79 16.25 -5.78
CA LEU A 90 -12.39 15.33 -6.74
C LEU A 90 -13.23 14.26 -6.03
N VAL A 91 -12.69 13.65 -4.97
CA VAL A 91 -13.41 12.66 -4.15
C VAL A 91 -14.67 13.27 -3.52
N HIS A 92 -14.55 14.47 -2.93
CA HIS A 92 -15.70 15.21 -2.42
C HIS A 92 -16.75 15.45 -3.52
N ARG A 93 -16.33 15.87 -4.73
CA ARG A 93 -17.24 16.15 -5.85
C ARG A 93 -17.96 14.89 -6.34
N LEU A 94 -17.27 13.75 -6.37
CA LEU A 94 -17.85 12.45 -6.72
C LEU A 94 -18.96 12.05 -5.74
N ARG A 95 -18.79 12.35 -4.45
CA ARG A 95 -19.78 12.01 -3.41
C ARG A 95 -20.82 13.11 -3.13
N ALA A 96 -20.58 14.34 -3.56
CA ALA A 96 -21.54 15.44 -3.42
C ALA A 96 -22.83 15.22 -4.22
N PRO A 97 -23.95 15.91 -3.89
CA PRO A 97 -25.15 15.90 -4.72
C PRO A 97 -24.87 16.19 -6.20
N GLY A 98 -25.45 15.40 -7.10
CA GLY A 98 -25.15 15.46 -8.54
C GLY A 98 -23.76 14.96 -8.92
N GLY A 99 -23.07 14.24 -8.02
CA GLY A 99 -21.86 13.46 -8.29
C GLY A 99 -22.20 12.04 -8.77
N CYS A 100 -21.25 11.12 -8.62
CA CYS A 100 -21.37 9.73 -9.04
C CYS A 100 -22.32 8.95 -8.11
N PRO A 101 -23.36 8.27 -8.64
CA PRO A 101 -24.26 7.47 -7.83
C PRO A 101 -23.59 6.30 -7.11
N TRP A 102 -22.56 5.69 -7.73
CA TRP A 102 -21.83 4.57 -7.15
C TRP A 102 -20.97 5.01 -5.98
N ASP A 103 -20.16 6.07 -6.14
CA ASP A 103 -19.31 6.60 -5.07
C ASP A 103 -20.15 6.98 -3.86
N ARG A 104 -21.29 7.65 -4.08
CA ARG A 104 -22.23 8.04 -3.03
C ARG A 104 -22.86 6.88 -2.26
N ALA A 105 -22.99 5.71 -2.88
CA ALA A 105 -23.62 4.55 -2.27
C ALA A 105 -22.66 3.78 -1.35
N GLN A 106 -21.35 4.07 -1.38
CA GLN A 106 -20.35 3.33 -0.62
C GLN A 106 -20.39 3.64 0.87
N SER A 107 -20.16 2.62 1.68
CA SER A 107 -19.90 2.66 3.12
C SER A 107 -18.48 2.18 3.42
N PRO A 108 -17.96 2.38 4.65
CA PRO A 108 -16.65 1.88 5.02
C PRO A 108 -16.49 0.37 4.80
N GLU A 109 -17.54 -0.40 5.06
CA GLU A 109 -17.58 -1.86 4.91
C GLU A 109 -17.65 -2.28 3.44
N SER A 110 -18.40 -1.57 2.60
CA SER A 110 -18.51 -1.90 1.18
C SER A 110 -17.20 -1.68 0.42
N LEU A 111 -16.33 -0.81 0.94
CA LEU A 111 -15.01 -0.53 0.37
C LEU A 111 -13.92 -1.54 0.77
N VAL A 112 -14.15 -2.40 1.77
CA VAL A 112 -13.13 -3.36 2.27
C VAL A 112 -12.55 -4.26 1.17
N PRO A 113 -13.35 -4.86 0.26
CA PRO A 113 -12.81 -5.69 -0.81
C PRO A 113 -11.82 -4.93 -1.69
N PHE A 114 -12.13 -3.68 -2.04
CA PHE A 114 -11.29 -2.82 -2.86
C PHE A 114 -9.97 -2.48 -2.16
N VAL A 115 -9.99 -2.16 -0.86
CA VAL A 115 -8.74 -1.95 -0.09
C VAL A 115 -7.81 -3.16 -0.17
N LEU A 116 -8.38 -4.37 -0.09
CA LEU A 116 -7.61 -5.60 -0.17
C LEU A 116 -7.10 -5.86 -1.59
N GLU A 117 -7.95 -5.64 -2.60
CA GLU A 117 -7.63 -5.77 -4.02
C GLU A 117 -6.47 -4.84 -4.40
N GLU A 118 -6.60 -3.53 -4.18
CA GLU A 118 -5.54 -2.56 -4.51
C GLU A 118 -4.25 -2.83 -3.73
N ALA A 119 -4.35 -3.31 -2.49
CA ALA A 119 -3.16 -3.69 -1.72
C ALA A 119 -2.42 -4.89 -2.35
N TYR A 120 -3.13 -5.82 -2.99
CA TYR A 120 -2.52 -6.92 -3.71
C TYR A 120 -2.03 -6.53 -5.10
N GLU A 121 -2.75 -5.68 -5.82
CA GLU A 121 -2.28 -5.13 -7.09
C GLU A 121 -0.98 -4.33 -6.90
N VAL A 122 -0.86 -3.54 -5.82
CA VAL A 122 0.42 -2.92 -5.45
C VAL A 122 1.53 -3.94 -5.23
N VAL A 123 1.24 -5.08 -4.59
CA VAL A 123 2.23 -6.15 -4.36
C VAL A 123 2.66 -6.78 -5.69
N ASP A 124 1.71 -7.03 -6.58
CA ASP A 124 1.98 -7.61 -7.89
C ASP A 124 2.78 -6.63 -8.77
N ALA A 125 2.41 -5.36 -8.79
CA ALA A 125 3.13 -4.31 -9.51
C ALA A 125 4.56 -4.10 -9.01
N ILE A 126 4.82 -4.27 -7.71
CA ILE A 126 6.18 -4.24 -7.15
C ILE A 126 7.07 -5.35 -7.71
N ARG A 127 6.48 -6.50 -8.05
CA ARG A 127 7.22 -7.72 -8.42
C ARG A 127 7.35 -7.93 -9.91
N HIS A 128 6.29 -7.61 -10.65
CA HIS A 128 6.17 -8.04 -12.04
C HIS A 128 6.15 -6.85 -13.01
N ASP A 129 5.79 -5.65 -12.55
CA ASP A 129 5.47 -4.54 -13.44
C ASP A 129 6.46 -3.36 -13.38
N GLY A 130 6.22 -2.41 -14.28
CA GLY A 130 7.04 -1.23 -14.49
C GLY A 130 6.75 -0.09 -13.50
N PRO A 131 7.55 0.98 -13.54
CA PRO A 131 7.32 2.15 -12.70
C PRO A 131 5.96 2.85 -12.92
N ALA A 132 5.36 2.70 -14.10
CA ALA A 132 4.08 3.33 -14.42
C ALA A 132 2.92 2.62 -13.72
N GLU A 133 2.84 1.30 -13.88
CA GLU A 133 1.83 0.45 -13.24
C GLU A 133 1.94 0.55 -11.72
N ARG A 134 3.16 0.53 -11.15
CA ARG A 134 3.35 0.77 -9.71
C ARG A 134 2.80 2.11 -9.22
N ALA A 135 2.88 3.16 -10.04
CA ALA A 135 2.35 4.46 -9.66
C ALA A 135 0.82 4.51 -9.75
N GLU A 136 0.24 3.78 -10.70
CA GLU A 136 -1.21 3.57 -10.86
C GLU A 136 -1.79 2.85 -9.63
N GLU A 137 -1.26 1.67 -9.29
CA GLU A 137 -1.78 0.87 -8.16
C GLU A 137 -1.60 1.57 -6.80
N LEU A 138 -0.49 2.31 -6.61
CA LEU A 138 -0.31 3.15 -5.43
C LEU A 138 -1.33 4.30 -5.38
N GLY A 139 -1.74 4.80 -6.54
CA GLY A 139 -2.80 5.80 -6.69
C GLY A 139 -4.17 5.23 -6.32
N ASP A 140 -4.49 4.01 -6.74
CA ASP A 140 -5.75 3.35 -6.43
C ASP A 140 -5.85 3.00 -4.94
N LEU A 141 -4.77 2.49 -4.34
CA LEU A 141 -4.71 2.31 -2.90
C LEU A 141 -4.84 3.65 -2.14
N LEU A 142 -4.27 4.74 -2.66
CA LEU A 142 -4.42 6.09 -2.10
C LEU A 142 -5.88 6.57 -2.19
N LEU A 143 -6.57 6.33 -3.31
CA LEU A 143 -7.98 6.66 -3.49
C LEU A 143 -8.84 6.02 -2.39
N GLN A 144 -8.57 4.77 -2.02
CA GLN A 144 -9.30 4.11 -0.93
C GLN A 144 -9.17 4.85 0.41
N VAL A 145 -7.99 5.39 0.73
CA VAL A 145 -7.78 6.21 1.94
C VAL A 145 -8.63 7.49 1.90
N PHE A 146 -8.69 8.14 0.74
CA PHE A 146 -9.47 9.36 0.56
C PHE A 146 -10.98 9.11 0.64
N LEU A 147 -11.49 8.04 0.01
CA LEU A 147 -12.91 7.68 0.07
C LEU A 147 -13.35 7.38 1.52
N GLN A 148 -12.55 6.62 2.26
CA GLN A 148 -12.83 6.33 3.68
C GLN A 148 -12.84 7.61 4.53
N ALA A 149 -11.87 8.51 4.31
CA ALA A 149 -11.80 9.78 5.02
C ALA A 149 -12.98 10.71 4.68
N GLU A 150 -13.43 10.76 3.43
CA GLU A 150 -14.60 11.55 3.01
C GLU A 150 -15.89 11.00 3.63
N ILE A 151 -16.08 9.68 3.64
CA ILE A 151 -17.23 9.03 4.31
C ILE A 151 -17.25 9.36 5.80
N ALA A 152 -16.10 9.32 6.47
CA ALA A 152 -15.99 9.67 7.89
C ALA A 152 -16.25 11.17 8.14
N GLU A 153 -15.83 12.05 7.23
CA GLU A 153 -16.08 13.49 7.32
C GLU A 153 -17.58 13.78 7.15
N GLU A 154 -18.26 13.11 6.21
CA GLU A 154 -19.71 13.16 6.02
C GLU A 154 -20.49 12.70 7.27
N ALA A 155 -19.96 11.71 7.99
CA ALA A 155 -20.53 11.21 9.25
C ALA A 155 -20.24 12.11 10.47
N GLY A 156 -19.31 13.06 10.34
CA GLY A 156 -18.86 13.93 11.43
C GLY A 156 -17.88 13.25 12.42
N ASP A 157 -17.25 12.15 12.01
CA ASP A 157 -16.37 11.35 12.87
C ASP A 157 -14.92 11.88 12.88
N PHE A 158 -14.27 11.88 11.71
CA PHE A 158 -12.92 12.38 11.48
C PHE A 158 -12.74 12.76 10.01
N ASN A 159 -11.69 13.49 9.67
CA ASN A 159 -11.36 13.82 8.28
C ASN A 159 -9.93 13.40 7.89
N LEU A 160 -9.55 13.66 6.65
CA LEU A 160 -8.23 13.29 6.13
C LEU A 160 -7.06 13.91 6.94
N ASN A 161 -7.23 15.13 7.47
CA ASN A 161 -6.19 15.75 8.29
C ASN A 161 -5.99 15.01 9.62
N ASP A 162 -7.05 14.43 10.19
CA ASP A 162 -6.94 13.61 11.40
C ASP A 162 -6.16 12.32 11.12
N VAL A 163 -6.41 11.68 9.96
CA VAL A 163 -5.64 10.52 9.49
C VAL A 163 -4.16 10.86 9.38
N VAL A 164 -3.83 11.97 8.70
CA VAL A 164 -2.45 12.47 8.54
C VAL A 164 -1.83 12.78 9.90
N ALA A 165 -2.53 13.51 10.78
CA ALA A 165 -2.04 13.86 12.10
C ALA A 165 -1.69 12.62 12.94
N GLN A 166 -2.54 11.59 12.90
CA GLN A 166 -2.31 10.35 13.63
C GLN A 166 -1.06 9.61 13.13
N ILE A 167 -0.88 9.44 11.82
CA ILE A 167 0.30 8.77 11.28
C ILE A 167 1.57 9.60 11.49
N SER A 168 1.52 10.92 11.31
CA SER A 168 2.66 11.82 11.55
C SER A 168 3.11 11.79 13.00
N ALA A 169 2.19 11.95 13.97
CA ALA A 169 2.51 11.88 15.39
C ALA A 169 3.11 10.52 15.78
N LYS A 170 2.57 9.42 15.22
CA LYS A 170 3.08 8.07 15.41
C LYS A 170 4.48 7.89 14.83
N LEU A 171 4.75 8.39 13.63
CA LEU A 171 6.06 8.31 13.00
C LEU A 171 7.10 9.13 13.77
N ILE A 172 6.79 10.36 14.16
CA ILE A 172 7.69 11.21 14.97
C ILE A 172 8.07 10.50 16.27
N ARG A 173 7.06 9.98 16.99
CA ARG A 173 7.28 9.27 18.26
C ARG A 173 8.10 7.98 18.10
N ARG A 174 7.93 7.26 16.99
CA ARG A 174 8.62 5.99 16.71
C ARG A 174 10.02 6.14 16.11
N HIS A 175 10.40 7.35 15.73
CA HIS A 175 11.74 7.68 15.20
C HIS A 175 12.44 8.72 16.07
N PRO A 176 12.65 8.43 17.38
CA PRO A 176 13.37 9.36 18.26
C PRO A 176 14.84 9.54 17.87
N HIS A 177 15.35 8.73 16.93
CA HIS A 177 16.68 8.87 16.33
C HIS A 177 16.73 9.82 15.14
N VAL A 178 15.57 10.20 14.60
CA VAL A 178 15.45 11.24 13.57
C VAL A 178 14.98 12.56 14.19
N PHE A 179 14.02 12.48 15.13
CA PHE A 179 13.31 13.64 15.68
C PHE A 179 13.63 13.94 17.15
N GLY A 180 14.56 13.22 17.76
CA GLY A 180 14.99 13.41 19.15
C GLY A 180 16.47 13.09 19.33
N ASP A 181 16.86 12.66 20.52
CA ASP A 181 18.26 12.49 20.91
C ASP A 181 18.76 11.04 20.92
N VAL A 182 17.94 10.07 20.50
CA VAL A 182 18.32 8.65 20.54
C VAL A 182 19.31 8.36 19.42
N VAL A 183 20.49 7.85 19.74
CA VAL A 183 21.45 7.40 18.73
C VAL A 183 21.28 5.89 18.50
N VAL A 184 21.24 5.49 17.24
CA VAL A 184 21.18 4.09 16.79
C VAL A 184 22.30 3.83 15.78
N ALA A 185 22.93 2.66 15.84
CA ALA A 185 24.08 2.31 15.02
C ALA A 185 23.75 1.42 13.82
N SER A 186 22.55 0.81 13.77
CA SER A 186 22.15 -0.08 12.67
C SER A 186 20.63 -0.15 12.46
N ALA A 187 20.22 -0.68 11.30
CA ALA A 187 18.82 -0.96 11.00
C ALA A 187 18.20 -1.94 12.01
N ASP A 188 18.93 -2.96 12.45
CA ASP A 188 18.45 -3.90 13.48
C ASP A 188 18.18 -3.20 14.81
N GLU A 189 18.97 -2.19 15.16
CA GLU A 189 18.76 -1.40 16.37
C GLU A 189 17.55 -0.48 16.24
N VAL A 190 17.32 0.08 15.05
CA VAL A 190 16.08 0.80 14.72
C VAL A 190 14.87 -0.11 14.89
N GLU A 191 14.90 -1.33 14.34
CA GLU A 191 13.79 -2.28 14.43
C GLU A 191 13.49 -2.68 15.87
N ARG A 192 14.52 -2.99 16.67
CA ARG A 192 14.36 -3.29 18.11
C ARG A 192 13.73 -2.13 18.87
N ASN A 193 14.20 -0.90 18.62
CA ASN A 193 13.65 0.28 19.28
C ASN A 193 12.20 0.54 18.85
N TRP A 194 11.89 0.34 17.57
CA TRP A 194 10.55 0.47 17.01
C TRP A 194 9.55 -0.51 17.63
N GLU A 195 9.93 -1.79 17.74
CA GLU A 195 9.10 -2.82 18.40
C GLU A 195 8.88 -2.51 19.90
N ARG A 196 9.91 -2.02 20.60
CA ARG A 196 9.78 -1.58 22.00
C ARG A 196 8.78 -0.43 22.17
N LEU A 197 8.88 0.59 21.32
CA LEU A 197 7.96 1.75 21.35
C LEU A 197 6.53 1.34 20.99
N LYS A 198 6.35 0.45 20.01
CA LYS A 198 5.05 -0.14 19.65
C LYS A 198 4.43 -0.95 20.80
N GLY A 199 5.24 -1.58 21.64
CA GLY A 199 4.79 -2.25 22.87
C GLY A 199 4.29 -1.27 23.93
N ALA A 200 5.03 -0.19 24.18
CA ALA A 200 4.72 0.80 25.21
C ALA A 200 3.48 1.66 24.89
N GLU A 201 3.17 1.89 23.61
CA GLU A 201 2.02 2.69 23.17
C GLU A 201 0.66 2.01 23.39
N LYS A 202 0.63 0.69 23.54
CA LYS A 202 -0.62 -0.07 23.64
C LYS A 202 -0.98 -0.30 25.10
N THR A 203 -1.57 0.71 25.72
CA THR A 203 -2.15 0.62 27.07
C THR A 203 -3.39 -0.29 27.04
N GLY A 204 -3.50 -1.23 27.99
CA GLY A 204 -4.69 -2.08 28.14
C GLY A 204 -4.63 -3.44 27.43
N ARG A 205 -3.45 -3.89 26.98
CA ARG A 205 -3.29 -5.29 26.53
C ARG A 205 -3.32 -6.23 27.73
N THR A 206 -4.27 -7.15 27.72
CA THR A 206 -4.38 -8.26 28.69
C THR A 206 -3.79 -9.56 28.15
N SER A 207 -3.70 -9.70 26.83
CA SER A 207 -3.18 -10.89 26.14
C SER A 207 -1.97 -10.57 25.26
N VAL A 208 -1.04 -11.53 25.16
CA VAL A 208 0.07 -11.50 24.20
C VAL A 208 -0.42 -11.41 22.75
N LEU A 209 -1.64 -11.89 22.48
CA LEU A 209 -2.26 -11.89 21.16
C LEU A 209 -3.02 -10.59 20.85
N ASP A 210 -3.19 -9.68 21.83
CA ASP A 210 -3.98 -8.47 21.62
C ASP A 210 -3.41 -7.63 20.47
N GLY A 211 -4.23 -7.30 19.47
CA GLY A 211 -3.83 -6.50 18.32
C GLY A 211 -3.12 -7.28 17.21
N VAL A 212 -3.32 -8.60 17.11
CA VAL A 212 -3.35 -9.26 15.79
C VAL A 212 -4.63 -8.77 15.10
N PRO A 213 -4.55 -8.02 13.98
CA PRO A 213 -5.74 -7.52 13.31
C PRO A 213 -6.61 -8.70 12.85
N ARG A 214 -7.92 -8.63 13.14
CA ARG A 214 -8.89 -9.65 12.70
C ARG A 214 -9.08 -9.67 11.18
N SER A 215 -8.69 -8.60 10.51
CA SER A 215 -8.78 -8.44 9.05
C SER A 215 -7.59 -9.04 8.29
N LEU A 216 -6.58 -9.57 8.97
CA LEU A 216 -5.47 -10.23 8.28
C LEU A 216 -5.97 -11.51 7.58
N PRO A 217 -5.43 -11.84 6.39
CA PRO A 217 -5.57 -13.16 5.81
C PRO A 217 -5.17 -14.24 6.82
N ALA A 218 -5.87 -15.38 6.80
CA ALA A 218 -5.76 -16.39 7.84
C ALA A 218 -4.31 -16.89 8.04
N LEU A 219 -3.55 -17.13 6.97
CA LEU A 219 -2.17 -17.60 7.08
C LEU A 219 -1.24 -16.51 7.63
N THR A 220 -1.48 -15.25 7.25
CA THR A 220 -0.75 -14.09 7.81
C THR A 220 -1.07 -13.89 9.29
N ALA A 221 -2.33 -14.06 9.69
CA ALA A 221 -2.77 -14.00 11.08
C ALA A 221 -2.13 -15.11 11.91
N ALA A 222 -2.14 -16.36 11.42
CA ALA A 222 -1.49 -17.51 12.06
C ALA A 222 0.00 -17.25 12.30
N ARG A 223 0.69 -16.73 11.27
CA ARG A 223 2.11 -16.34 11.37
C ARG A 223 2.34 -15.31 12.48
N GLU A 224 1.53 -14.24 12.53
CA GLU A 224 1.68 -13.20 13.55
C GLU A 224 1.38 -13.72 14.97
N ILE A 225 0.35 -14.57 15.12
CA ILE A 225 0.05 -15.26 16.38
C ILE A 225 1.27 -16.05 16.86
N GLN A 226 1.84 -16.89 15.99
CA GLN A 226 3.00 -17.71 16.33
C GLN A 226 4.25 -16.88 16.65
N ARG A 227 4.53 -15.81 15.90
CA ARG A 227 5.63 -14.89 16.22
C ARG A 227 5.48 -14.29 17.61
N ARG A 228 4.26 -14.01 18.06
CA ARG A 228 3.99 -13.47 19.40
C ARG A 228 4.08 -14.52 20.49
N LEU A 229 3.57 -15.72 20.26
CA LEU A 229 3.73 -16.85 21.18
C LEU A 229 5.22 -17.18 21.39
N LYS A 230 6.00 -17.21 20.32
CA LYS A 230 7.46 -17.38 20.38
C LYS A 230 8.16 -16.32 21.23
N LYS A 231 7.74 -15.06 21.15
CA LYS A 231 8.31 -13.95 21.96
C LYS A 231 8.16 -14.17 23.47
N VAL A 232 7.17 -14.94 23.92
CA VAL A 232 6.98 -15.29 25.35
C VAL A 232 7.50 -16.68 25.69
N GLY A 233 8.25 -17.32 24.78
CA GLY A 233 8.84 -18.64 24.98
C GLY A 233 7.87 -19.81 24.70
N PHE A 234 6.69 -19.55 24.15
CA PHE A 234 5.78 -20.60 23.69
C PHE A 234 6.11 -20.96 22.25
N ASP A 235 7.14 -21.80 22.06
CA ASP A 235 7.61 -22.28 20.77
C ASP A 235 8.21 -23.69 20.91
N TRP A 236 8.32 -24.40 19.78
CA TRP A 236 9.02 -25.69 19.72
C TRP A 236 10.54 -25.49 19.82
N PRO A 237 11.27 -26.41 20.47
CA PRO A 237 12.72 -26.28 20.65
C PRO A 237 13.50 -26.45 19.34
N ASP A 238 12.94 -27.21 18.40
CA ASP A 238 13.54 -27.49 17.11
C ASP A 238 12.48 -27.81 16.06
N ARG A 239 12.95 -27.93 14.81
CA ARG A 239 12.13 -28.25 13.64
C ARG A 239 11.51 -29.65 13.71
N GLN A 240 12.16 -30.61 14.35
CA GLN A 240 11.63 -31.97 14.44
C GLN A 240 10.34 -31.99 15.27
N GLY A 241 10.25 -31.15 16.30
CA GLY A 241 9.02 -30.96 17.07
C GLY A 241 7.85 -30.44 16.22
N VAL A 242 8.12 -29.49 15.30
CA VAL A 242 7.11 -28.95 14.39
C VAL A 242 6.66 -29.99 13.37
N GLU A 243 7.60 -30.75 12.79
CA GLU A 243 7.29 -31.82 11.83
C GLU A 243 6.53 -33.00 12.47
N ALA A 244 6.86 -33.33 13.71
CA ALA A 244 6.13 -34.32 14.49
C ALA A 244 4.69 -33.88 14.74
N LYS A 245 4.48 -32.62 15.15
CA LYS A 245 3.13 -32.07 15.34
C LYS A 245 2.34 -32.03 14.03
N LEU A 246 2.95 -31.63 12.91
CA LEU A 246 2.29 -31.70 11.60
C LEU A 246 1.83 -33.12 11.24
N THR A 247 2.63 -34.13 11.58
CA THR A 247 2.30 -35.53 11.33
C THR A 247 1.11 -36.00 12.19
N GLU A 248 1.03 -35.52 13.43
CA GLU A 248 -0.09 -35.73 14.36
C GLU A 248 -1.39 -35.11 13.80
N GLU A 249 -1.39 -33.82 13.45
CA GLU A 249 -2.58 -33.14 12.89
C GLU A 249 -3.07 -33.82 11.60
N LEU A 250 -2.14 -34.27 10.74
CA LEU A 250 -2.48 -35.03 9.53
C LEU A 250 -3.05 -36.42 9.83
N ALA A 251 -2.74 -37.01 10.98
CA ALA A 251 -3.32 -38.28 11.40
C ALA A 251 -4.73 -38.06 11.98
N GLU A 252 -4.95 -36.98 12.72
CA GLU A 252 -6.24 -36.57 13.28
C GLU A 252 -7.21 -36.18 12.14
N LEU A 253 -6.78 -35.38 11.17
CA LEU A 253 -7.55 -35.05 9.97
C LEU A 253 -8.01 -36.29 9.19
N ARG A 254 -7.18 -37.35 9.13
CA ARG A 254 -7.53 -38.62 8.46
C ARG A 254 -8.54 -39.45 9.26
N GLN A 255 -8.59 -39.26 10.58
CA GLN A 255 -9.46 -40.00 11.49
C GLN A 255 -10.80 -39.30 11.73
N ALA A 256 -10.90 -38.01 11.38
CA ALA A 256 -12.11 -37.21 11.48
C ALA A 256 -13.33 -37.94 10.87
N GLN A 257 -14.39 -38.05 11.65
CA GLN A 257 -15.61 -38.77 11.28
C GLN A 257 -16.76 -37.83 10.91
N SER A 258 -16.58 -36.53 11.15
CA SER A 258 -17.54 -35.49 10.78
C SER A 258 -16.88 -34.35 10.01
N LEU A 259 -17.69 -33.57 9.28
CA LEU A 259 -17.23 -32.37 8.61
C LEU A 259 -16.70 -31.32 9.61
N SER A 260 -17.29 -31.27 10.81
CA SER A 260 -16.85 -30.35 11.86
C SER A 260 -15.43 -30.70 12.31
N GLU A 261 -15.19 -31.96 12.66
CA GLU A 261 -13.86 -32.46 13.03
C GLU A 261 -12.88 -32.22 11.88
N ALA A 262 -13.23 -32.62 10.65
CA ALA A 262 -12.33 -32.44 9.51
C ALA A 262 -11.98 -30.96 9.24
N SER A 263 -12.88 -30.03 9.55
CA SER A 263 -12.62 -28.59 9.40
C SER A 263 -11.68 -28.06 10.48
N GLU A 264 -11.83 -28.55 11.72
CA GLU A 264 -10.95 -28.21 12.85
C GLU A 264 -9.53 -28.69 12.59
N GLU A 265 -9.38 -29.98 12.28
CA GLU A 265 -8.08 -30.61 12.00
C GLU A 265 -7.39 -30.00 10.75
N LEU A 266 -8.17 -29.63 9.73
CA LEU A 266 -7.62 -28.92 8.57
C LEU A 266 -7.07 -27.55 8.96
N GLY A 267 -7.75 -26.85 9.88
CA GLY A 267 -7.28 -25.59 10.44
C GLY A 267 -5.94 -25.75 11.16
N ASP A 268 -5.80 -26.80 11.97
CA ASP A 268 -4.57 -27.06 12.71
C ASP A 268 -3.40 -27.48 11.81
N VAL A 269 -3.65 -28.29 10.78
CA VAL A 269 -2.66 -28.58 9.72
C VAL A 269 -2.17 -27.29 9.06
N LEU A 270 -3.08 -26.40 8.65
CA LEU A 270 -2.71 -25.12 8.04
C LEU A 270 -1.93 -24.23 9.02
N PHE A 271 -2.34 -24.19 10.28
CA PHE A 271 -1.65 -23.43 11.33
C PHE A 271 -0.21 -23.93 11.50
N ILE A 272 0.03 -25.23 11.64
CA ILE A 272 1.37 -25.80 11.78
C ILE A 272 2.21 -25.61 10.51
N LEU A 273 1.62 -25.68 9.32
CA LEU A 273 2.33 -25.38 8.06
C LEU A 273 2.87 -23.93 8.03
N THR A 274 2.13 -22.96 8.58
CA THR A 274 2.66 -21.59 8.71
C THR A 274 3.86 -21.50 9.64
N ARG A 275 3.92 -22.35 10.69
CA ARG A 275 5.07 -22.43 11.61
C ARG A 275 6.29 -23.01 10.92
N LEU A 276 6.10 -24.05 10.14
CA LEU A 276 7.16 -24.67 9.35
C LEU A 276 7.71 -23.68 8.31
N GLY A 277 6.83 -22.91 7.66
CA GLY A 277 7.22 -21.79 6.79
C GLY A 277 8.13 -20.79 7.51
N LEU A 278 7.76 -20.36 8.72
CA LEU A 278 8.58 -19.46 9.54
C LEU A 278 9.99 -20.00 9.82
N ASP A 279 10.14 -21.30 10.12
CA ASP A 279 11.45 -21.93 10.35
C ASP A 279 12.29 -22.02 9.07
N LEU A 280 11.64 -22.10 7.90
CA LEU A 280 12.26 -22.09 6.59
C LEU A 280 12.58 -20.69 6.06
N GLY A 281 12.11 -19.64 6.75
CA GLY A 281 12.17 -18.26 6.25
C GLY A 281 11.18 -17.98 5.11
N ALA A 282 10.19 -18.85 4.92
CA ALA A 282 9.14 -18.69 3.91
C ALA A 282 7.87 -18.08 4.53
N ASP A 283 7.23 -17.16 3.80
CA ASP A 283 5.90 -16.66 4.13
C ASP A 283 4.85 -17.59 3.51
N ALA A 284 4.01 -18.21 4.35
CA ALA A 284 3.05 -19.21 3.88
C ALA A 284 1.92 -18.63 3.02
N GLU A 285 1.48 -17.40 3.32
CA GLU A 285 0.49 -16.70 2.49
C GLU A 285 1.08 -16.46 1.11
N GLU A 286 2.33 -16.00 1.08
CA GLU A 286 3.05 -15.72 -0.16
C GLU A 286 3.32 -16.98 -0.98
N ALA A 287 3.85 -18.02 -0.34
CA ALA A 287 4.15 -19.28 -1.01
C ALA A 287 2.91 -19.91 -1.66
N LEU A 288 1.73 -19.74 -1.03
CA LEU A 288 0.47 -20.19 -1.60
C LEU A 288 0.04 -19.31 -2.78
N ARG A 289 0.21 -17.98 -2.70
CA ARG A 289 -0.08 -17.05 -3.81
C ARG A 289 0.75 -17.38 -5.05
N GLU A 290 2.07 -17.53 -4.90
CA GLU A 290 2.94 -17.94 -5.99
C GLU A 290 2.54 -19.32 -6.56
N THR A 291 2.11 -20.24 -5.69
CA THR A 291 1.62 -21.55 -6.14
C THR A 291 0.34 -21.42 -6.96
N ASN A 292 -0.61 -20.59 -6.55
CA ASN A 292 -1.83 -20.32 -7.30
C ASN A 292 -1.51 -19.69 -8.65
N ALA A 293 -0.61 -18.70 -8.70
CA ALA A 293 -0.16 -18.09 -9.94
C ALA A 293 0.47 -19.11 -10.90
N ARG A 294 1.39 -19.96 -10.41
CA ARG A 294 1.97 -21.06 -11.21
C ARG A 294 0.92 -22.03 -11.71
N VAL A 295 -0.05 -22.41 -10.87
CA VAL A 295 -1.13 -23.32 -11.26
C VAL A 295 -1.97 -22.69 -12.36
N THR A 296 -2.33 -21.41 -12.24
CA THR A 296 -3.09 -20.68 -13.26
C THR A 296 -2.33 -20.58 -14.57
N THR A 297 -1.03 -20.22 -14.54
CA THR A 297 -0.19 -20.16 -15.75
C THR A 297 -0.11 -21.51 -16.46
N ARG A 298 0.14 -22.59 -15.71
CA ARG A 298 0.18 -23.94 -16.28
C ARG A 298 -1.15 -24.36 -16.85
N PHE A 299 -2.25 -24.03 -16.18
CA PHE A 299 -3.57 -24.40 -16.67
C PHE A 299 -3.94 -23.62 -17.94
N ARG A 300 -3.57 -22.33 -18.04
CA ARG A 300 -3.71 -21.55 -19.28
C ARG A 300 -2.95 -22.20 -20.45
N TYR A 301 -1.74 -22.69 -20.21
CA TYR A 301 -1.01 -23.46 -21.22
C TYR A 301 -1.77 -24.71 -21.65
N VAL A 302 -2.34 -25.47 -20.70
CA VAL A 302 -3.19 -26.64 -21.02
C VAL A 302 -4.36 -26.21 -21.90
N GLU A 303 -5.10 -25.16 -21.51
CA GLU A 303 -6.24 -24.64 -22.26
C GLU A 303 -5.88 -24.23 -23.69
N GLU A 304 -4.75 -23.54 -23.87
CA GLU A 304 -4.23 -23.15 -25.18
C GLU A 304 -3.92 -24.37 -26.04
N ARG A 305 -3.20 -25.37 -25.50
CA ARG A 305 -2.86 -26.58 -26.25
C ARG A 305 -4.08 -27.42 -26.62
N VAL A 306 -5.07 -27.48 -25.75
CA VAL A 306 -6.35 -28.15 -26.04
C VAL A 306 -7.06 -27.43 -27.19
N ARG A 307 -7.12 -26.10 -27.14
CA ARG A 307 -7.73 -25.26 -28.18
C ARG A 307 -7.02 -25.38 -29.52
N ASP A 308 -5.68 -25.36 -29.54
CA ASP A 308 -4.86 -25.52 -30.73
C ASP A 308 -5.08 -26.87 -31.42
N ARG A 309 -5.38 -27.91 -30.64
CA ARG A 309 -5.71 -29.25 -31.13
C ARG A 309 -7.18 -29.37 -31.58
N GLY A 310 -7.98 -28.32 -31.45
CA GLY A 310 -9.40 -28.31 -31.81
C GLY A 310 -10.30 -29.13 -30.87
N ASN A 311 -9.83 -29.42 -29.65
CA ASN A 311 -10.54 -30.23 -28.67
C ASN A 311 -11.28 -29.34 -27.65
N ASP A 312 -12.30 -29.91 -26.98
CA ASP A 312 -12.89 -29.33 -25.77
C ASP A 312 -12.18 -29.89 -24.52
N LEU A 313 -11.82 -29.01 -23.59
CA LEU A 313 -11.17 -29.35 -22.31
C LEU A 313 -11.98 -30.38 -21.50
N ARG A 314 -13.31 -30.32 -21.60
CA ARG A 314 -14.23 -31.20 -20.87
C ARG A 314 -14.35 -32.60 -21.48
N GLU A 315 -13.92 -32.76 -22.72
CA GLU A 315 -14.00 -34.03 -23.46
C GLU A 315 -12.69 -34.82 -23.39
N LEU A 316 -11.61 -34.19 -22.92
CA LEU A 316 -10.31 -34.85 -22.77
C LEU A 316 -10.22 -35.69 -21.49
N PRO A 317 -9.75 -36.94 -21.59
CA PRO A 317 -9.41 -37.76 -20.43
C PRO A 317 -8.36 -37.09 -19.53
N LEU A 318 -8.48 -37.29 -18.21
CA LEU A 318 -7.51 -36.79 -17.23
C LEU A 318 -6.05 -37.16 -17.56
N PRO A 319 -5.70 -38.38 -18.04
CA PRO A 319 -4.33 -38.69 -18.44
C PRO A 319 -3.75 -37.75 -19.51
N ASP A 320 -4.58 -37.31 -20.46
CA ASP A 320 -4.15 -36.41 -21.53
C ASP A 320 -3.97 -34.98 -20.99
N LEU A 321 -4.86 -34.54 -20.09
CA LEU A 321 -4.71 -33.26 -19.38
C LEU A 321 -3.46 -33.24 -18.50
N LEU A 322 -3.14 -34.34 -17.82
CA LEU A 322 -1.92 -34.48 -17.01
C LEU A 322 -0.65 -34.46 -17.88
N ALA A 323 -0.69 -35.05 -19.08
CA ALA A 323 0.42 -34.97 -20.02
C ALA A 323 0.68 -33.52 -20.46
N LEU A 324 -0.37 -32.77 -20.81
CA LEU A 324 -0.26 -31.34 -21.14
C LEU A 324 0.22 -30.50 -19.95
N TRP A 325 -0.18 -30.86 -18.74
CA TRP A 325 0.28 -30.21 -17.51
C TRP A 325 1.78 -30.45 -17.24
N ASP A 326 2.27 -31.67 -17.48
CA ASP A 326 3.69 -31.98 -17.34
C ASP A 326 4.54 -31.36 -18.47
N GLU A 327 3.98 -31.19 -19.66
CA GLU A 327 4.55 -30.32 -20.71
C GLU A 327 4.69 -28.89 -20.19
N ALA A 328 3.63 -28.32 -19.59
CA ALA A 328 3.65 -26.95 -19.04
C ALA A 328 4.75 -26.77 -17.97
N LYS A 329 4.88 -27.72 -17.04
CA LYS A 329 5.97 -27.72 -16.04
C LYS A 329 7.36 -27.71 -16.66
N SER A 330 7.52 -28.38 -17.79
CA SER A 330 8.82 -28.50 -18.47
C SER A 330 9.18 -27.23 -19.24
N ALA A 331 8.18 -26.45 -19.67
CA ALA A 331 8.38 -25.17 -20.36
C ALA A 331 8.77 -24.01 -19.42
N GLU A 332 8.46 -24.11 -18.12
CA GLU A 332 8.77 -23.10 -17.09
C GLU A 332 10.15 -23.30 -16.42
N ARG A 333 10.82 -24.43 -16.64
CA ARG A 333 12.13 -24.77 -16.04
C ARG A 333 13.29 -24.32 -16.91
#